data_AF-A0A6I7P4G4-F1
#
_entry.id   AF-A0A6I7P4G4-F1
#
_cell.length_a   1.000
_cell.length_b   1.000
_cell.length_c   1.000
_cell.angle_alpha   90.00
_cell.angle_beta   90.00
_cell.angle_gamma   90.00
#
_symmetry.space_group_name_H-M   'P 1'
#
loop_
_entity.id
_entity.type
_entity.pdbx_description
1 polymer ?
#
loop_
_entity_poly.entity_id
_entity_poly.type
_entity_poly.pdbx_seq_one_letter_code
_entity_poly.pdbx_strand_id
1 'polypeptide(L)'
;MPSRDMLLLLAPAVVFTALITFVIIQLVRRTRPAPELQSLAARLEQIQTMATHLAELHRSMVVPATRGAVGETLLAQLLQNWLPQAAYQLQYGFRNGARADAVIRMGNSLVAVDAKFPLEAISRSMEGSPEAPTAEAARVFQKQIEQISSKYIRPEEGTLSFALLYVPSEAVYRYMFSDGGLLEQALRAGVVPVSPATLFAYLQTVSYGLRGLAVGEDARRLVEQIRVLRREFDQTVQAYQRAGAHLRNAVKAFTEVDGALDRSGAALTQLERR
;
A
#
# COMPACT_ATOMS: atom_id res chain seq x y z
N MET A 1 -32.79 -17.46 14.16
CA MET A 1 -32.39 -16.04 14.13
C MET A 1 -30.98 -15.95 14.71
N PRO A 2 -29.96 -15.51 13.96
CA PRO A 2 -28.63 -15.30 14.53
C PRO A 2 -28.69 -14.19 15.58
N SER A 3 -28.03 -14.39 16.72
CA SER A 3 -27.98 -13.41 17.83
C SER A 3 -27.24 -12.14 17.41
N ARG A 4 -27.64 -10.98 17.97
CA ARG A 4 -27.05 -9.66 17.64
C ARG A 4 -25.52 -9.61 17.83
N ASP A 5 -24.97 -10.49 18.66
CA ASP A 5 -23.52 -10.60 18.91
C ASP A 5 -22.75 -11.28 17.76
N MET A 6 -23.41 -12.13 16.97
CA MET A 6 -22.78 -12.81 15.83
C MET A 6 -22.58 -11.88 14.62
N LEU A 7 -23.36 -10.80 14.52
CA LEU A 7 -23.21 -9.76 13.49
C LEU A 7 -22.05 -8.79 13.77
N LEU A 8 -21.66 -8.60 15.03
CA LEU A 8 -20.54 -7.72 15.43
C LEU A 8 -19.18 -8.39 15.27
N LEU A 9 -19.12 -9.72 15.40
CA LEU A 9 -17.92 -10.54 15.25
C LEU A 9 -17.48 -10.74 13.79
N LEU A 10 -18.44 -10.64 12.87
CA LEU A 10 -18.17 -10.65 11.44
C LEU A 10 -17.67 -9.28 10.94
N ALA A 11 -17.83 -8.20 11.70
CA ALA A 11 -17.50 -6.86 11.23
C ALA A 11 -16.03 -6.69 10.82
N PRO A 12 -15.00 -7.17 11.54
CA PRO A 12 -13.61 -6.97 11.12
C PRO A 12 -13.25 -7.82 9.90
N ALA A 13 -13.73 -9.06 9.83
CA ALA A 13 -13.50 -9.95 8.70
C ALA A 13 -14.28 -9.48 7.46
N VAL A 14 -15.56 -9.12 7.61
CA VAL A 14 -16.38 -8.54 6.54
C VAL A 14 -15.81 -7.19 6.12
N VAL A 15 -15.29 -6.37 7.04
CA VAL A 15 -14.61 -5.11 6.69
C VAL A 15 -13.30 -5.40 5.97
N PHE A 16 -12.49 -6.37 6.39
CA PHE A 16 -11.23 -6.73 5.73
C PHE A 16 -11.46 -7.32 4.34
N THR A 17 -12.39 -8.28 4.21
CA THR A 17 -12.81 -8.83 2.92
C THR A 17 -13.47 -7.74 2.08
N ALA A 18 -14.32 -6.88 2.64
CA ALA A 18 -14.88 -5.73 1.92
C ALA A 18 -13.84 -4.68 1.57
N LEU A 19 -12.76 -4.51 2.35
CA LEU A 19 -11.66 -3.60 2.04
C LEU A 19 -10.83 -4.18 0.90
N ILE A 20 -10.54 -5.48 0.93
CA ILE A 20 -9.88 -6.20 -0.16
C ILE A 20 -10.75 -6.13 -1.42
N THR A 21 -12.03 -6.47 -1.33
CA THR A 21 -12.98 -6.41 -2.44
C THR A 21 -13.18 -4.98 -2.93
N PHE A 22 -13.22 -3.98 -2.04
CA PHE A 22 -13.34 -2.56 -2.40
C PHE A 22 -12.07 -2.02 -3.04
N VAL A 23 -10.89 -2.40 -2.55
CA VAL A 23 -9.60 -2.07 -3.17
C VAL A 23 -9.48 -2.75 -4.54
N ILE A 24 -9.92 -4.00 -4.68
CA ILE A 24 -10.01 -4.71 -5.97
C ILE A 24 -10.99 -3.99 -6.91
N ILE A 25 -12.19 -3.65 -6.44
CA ILE A 25 -13.20 -2.93 -7.23
C ILE A 25 -12.73 -1.52 -7.60
N GLN A 26 -12.03 -0.81 -6.72
CA GLN A 26 -11.45 0.50 -7.01
C GLN A 26 -10.30 0.39 -8.00
N LEU A 27 -9.47 -0.66 -7.90
CA LEU A 27 -8.48 -0.99 -8.94
C LEU A 27 -9.17 -1.23 -10.29
N VAL A 28 -10.26 -2.01 -10.30
CA VAL A 28 -11.00 -2.41 -11.51
C VAL A 28 -11.89 -1.28 -12.08
N ARG A 29 -12.38 -0.35 -11.26
CA ARG A 29 -13.20 0.79 -11.70
C ARG A 29 -12.37 1.94 -12.25
N ARG A 30 -11.11 2.06 -11.84
CA ARG A 30 -10.22 3.15 -12.27
C ARG A 30 -9.56 2.87 -13.63
N THR A 31 -9.64 1.64 -14.14
CA THR A 31 -9.14 1.26 -15.46
C THR A 31 -10.16 0.40 -16.23
N ARG A 32 -10.60 0.87 -17.40
CA ARG A 32 -10.92 -0.04 -18.52
C ARG A 32 -10.03 0.38 -19.68
N PRO A 33 -9.20 -0.54 -20.17
CA PRO A 33 -9.68 -1.53 -21.16
C PRO A 33 -9.42 -3.00 -20.77
N ALA A 34 -10.03 -3.91 -21.53
CA ALA A 34 -10.07 -5.37 -21.32
C ALA A 34 -8.73 -6.17 -21.36
N PRO A 35 -7.58 -5.70 -21.94
CA PRO A 35 -6.33 -6.47 -21.89
C PRO A 35 -5.60 -6.40 -20.53
N GLU A 36 -5.91 -5.42 -19.67
CA GLU A 36 -5.32 -5.33 -18.33
C GLU A 36 -5.95 -6.31 -17.33
N LEU A 37 -7.20 -6.73 -17.52
CA LEU A 37 -7.82 -7.75 -16.65
C LEU A 37 -7.23 -9.13 -16.90
N GLN A 38 -6.87 -9.44 -18.14
CA GLN A 38 -6.11 -10.65 -18.46
C GLN A 38 -4.69 -10.58 -17.90
N SER A 39 -4.03 -9.42 -17.99
CA SER A 39 -2.69 -9.27 -17.42
C SER A 39 -2.72 -9.24 -15.88
N LEU A 40 -3.80 -8.74 -15.26
CA LEU A 40 -4.01 -8.78 -13.81
C LEU A 40 -4.34 -10.20 -13.33
N ALA A 41 -5.22 -10.91 -14.03
CA ALA A 41 -5.49 -12.32 -13.76
C ALA A 41 -4.22 -13.16 -13.91
N ALA A 42 -3.45 -12.96 -14.98
CA ALA A 42 -2.15 -13.61 -15.16
C ALA A 42 -1.14 -13.23 -14.07
N ARG A 43 -1.12 -11.97 -13.61
CA ARG A 43 -0.29 -11.54 -12.47
C ARG A 43 -0.74 -12.17 -11.15
N LEU A 44 -2.03 -12.33 -10.92
CA LEU A 44 -2.59 -13.00 -9.74
C LEU A 44 -2.29 -14.51 -9.76
N GLU A 45 -2.43 -15.16 -10.91
CA GLU A 45 -2.02 -16.56 -11.12
C GLU A 45 -0.51 -16.74 -10.94
N GLN A 46 0.30 -15.79 -11.41
CA GLN A 46 1.75 -15.80 -11.20
C GLN A 46 2.08 -15.63 -9.72
N ILE A 47 1.41 -14.74 -8.99
CA ILE A 47 1.57 -14.59 -7.54
C ILE A 47 1.16 -15.87 -6.82
N GLN A 48 0.04 -16.50 -7.18
CA GLN A 48 -0.40 -17.77 -6.58
C GLN A 48 0.59 -18.90 -6.88
N THR A 49 1.09 -18.99 -8.11
CA THR A 49 2.11 -19.96 -8.52
C THR A 49 3.40 -19.75 -7.74
N MET A 50 3.86 -18.50 -7.58
CA MET A 50 5.05 -18.18 -6.78
C MET A 50 4.85 -18.46 -5.29
N ALA A 51 3.67 -18.16 -4.74
CA ALA A 51 3.32 -18.51 -3.37
C ALA A 51 3.32 -20.03 -3.16
N THR A 52 2.85 -20.78 -4.17
CA THR A 52 2.82 -22.25 -4.16
C THR A 52 4.22 -22.83 -4.28
N HIS A 53 5.07 -22.32 -5.18
CA HIS A 53 6.47 -22.72 -5.29
C HIS A 53 7.25 -22.41 -4.02
N LEU A 54 7.01 -21.25 -3.38
CA LEU A 54 7.57 -20.94 -2.06
C LEU A 54 7.09 -21.96 -1.02
N ALA A 55 5.79 -22.25 -0.97
CA ALA A 55 5.24 -23.26 -0.07
C ALA A 55 5.85 -24.66 -0.30
N GLU A 56 6.14 -25.03 -1.54
CA GLU A 56 6.76 -26.31 -1.93
C GLU A 56 8.25 -26.36 -1.57
N LEU A 57 9.02 -25.29 -1.83
CA LEU A 57 10.41 -25.17 -1.38
C LEU A 57 10.52 -25.23 0.15
N HIS A 58 9.55 -24.66 0.85
CA HIS A 58 9.51 -24.71 2.31
C HIS A 58 9.06 -26.08 2.86
N ARG A 59 8.35 -26.92 2.08
CA ARG A 59 8.03 -28.31 2.47
C ARG A 59 9.25 -29.22 2.48
N SER A 60 10.24 -28.97 1.61
CA SER A 60 11.46 -29.80 1.52
C SER A 60 12.54 -29.40 2.55
N MET A 61 12.43 -28.22 3.16
CA MET A 61 13.26 -27.82 4.31
C MET A 61 12.70 -28.39 5.61
N VAL A 62 12.79 -29.71 5.78
CA VAL A 62 12.79 -30.31 7.14
C VAL A 62 14.16 -30.04 7.74
N VAL A 63 14.35 -28.86 8.34
CA VAL A 63 15.58 -28.56 9.08
C VAL A 63 15.36 -28.84 10.56
N PRO A 64 16.22 -29.65 11.20
CA PRO A 64 16.14 -29.94 12.62
C PRO A 64 16.34 -28.66 13.45
N ALA A 65 15.40 -28.41 14.37
CA ALA A 65 15.56 -27.70 15.64
C ALA A 65 16.73 -26.70 15.77
N THR A 66 16.61 -25.51 15.17
CA THR A 66 17.16 -24.28 15.78
C THR A 66 16.02 -23.33 16.16
N ARG A 67 15.46 -23.66 17.33
CA ARG A 67 14.61 -22.89 18.23
C ARG A 67 14.49 -21.40 17.89
N GLY A 68 13.28 -20.95 17.52
CA GLY A 68 12.87 -19.53 17.41
C GLY A 68 13.49 -18.72 16.26
N ALA A 69 14.80 -18.78 16.08
CA ALA A 69 15.56 -17.95 15.15
C ALA A 69 15.25 -18.21 13.66
N VAL A 70 14.86 -19.45 13.31
CA VAL A 70 14.51 -19.79 11.92
C VAL A 70 13.28 -19.02 11.44
N GLY A 71 12.23 -18.90 12.27
CA GLY A 71 11.02 -18.16 11.91
C GLY A 71 11.29 -16.67 11.69
N GLU A 72 12.07 -16.06 12.59
CA GLU A 72 12.49 -14.66 12.46
C GLU A 72 13.37 -14.43 11.23
N THR A 73 14.27 -15.37 10.92
CA THR A 73 15.15 -15.28 9.74
C THR A 73 14.33 -15.36 8.45
N LEU A 74 13.38 -16.29 8.36
CA LEU A 74 12.49 -16.42 7.20
C LEU A 74 11.59 -15.19 7.03
N LEU A 75 11.05 -14.65 8.13
CA LEU A 75 10.30 -13.41 8.10
C LEU A 75 11.17 -12.26 7.57
N ALA A 76 12.40 -12.09 8.09
CA ALA A 76 13.31 -11.04 7.65
C ALA A 76 13.64 -11.15 6.15
N GLN A 77 13.89 -12.37 5.65
CA GLN A 77 14.14 -12.61 4.23
C GLN A 77 12.92 -12.26 3.37
N LEU A 78 11.71 -12.67 3.77
CA LEU A 78 10.48 -12.33 3.05
C LEU A 78 10.27 -10.82 2.99
N LEU A 79 10.46 -10.10 4.11
CA LEU A 79 10.33 -8.65 4.13
C LEU A 79 11.37 -7.98 3.23
N GLN A 80 12.64 -8.39 3.32
CA GLN A 80 13.74 -7.81 2.53
C GLN A 80 13.57 -8.03 1.03
N ASN A 81 13.06 -9.19 0.62
CA ASN A 81 12.91 -9.53 -0.79
C ASN A 81 11.72 -8.81 -1.45
N TRP A 82 10.69 -8.48 -0.68
CA TRP A 82 9.39 -8.06 -1.24
C TRP A 82 8.94 -6.64 -0.87
N LEU A 83 9.56 -6.04 0.15
CA LEU A 83 9.30 -4.66 0.56
C LEU A 83 10.56 -3.81 0.51
N PRO A 84 10.45 -2.51 0.19
CA PRO A 84 11.58 -1.60 0.35
C PRO A 84 11.94 -1.46 1.83
N GLN A 85 13.22 -1.23 2.13
CA GLN A 85 13.73 -1.10 3.51
C GLN A 85 12.93 -0.10 4.37
N ALA A 86 12.42 0.98 3.77
CA ALA A 86 11.63 1.99 4.48
C ALA A 86 10.21 1.52 4.85
N ALA A 87 9.72 0.43 4.26
CA ALA A 87 8.37 -0.10 4.49
C ALA A 87 8.31 -1.14 5.61
N TYR A 88 9.42 -1.48 6.26
CA TYR A 88 9.40 -2.37 7.41
C TYR A 88 10.51 -2.04 8.41
N GLN A 89 10.40 -2.58 9.61
CA GLN A 89 11.46 -2.55 10.61
C GLN A 89 11.43 -3.85 11.40
N LEU A 90 12.59 -4.48 11.55
CA LEU A 90 12.75 -5.68 12.37
C LEU A 90 12.90 -5.30 13.84
N GLN A 91 12.50 -6.21 14.74
CA GLN A 91 12.69 -6.10 16.20
C GLN A 91 12.16 -4.76 16.75
N TYR A 92 10.91 -4.41 16.40
CA TYR A 92 10.30 -3.14 16.75
C TYR A 92 9.79 -3.13 18.19
N GLY A 93 10.30 -2.19 19.00
CA GLY A 93 9.90 -2.00 20.38
C GLY A 93 8.72 -1.04 20.52
N PHE A 94 7.74 -1.43 21.34
CA PHE A 94 6.61 -0.60 21.74
C PHE A 94 6.86 0.04 23.11
N ARG A 95 6.10 1.09 23.44
CA ARG A 95 6.23 1.82 24.72
C ARG A 95 5.91 0.98 25.95
N ASN A 96 5.12 -0.09 25.78
CA ASN A 96 4.84 -1.06 26.85
C ASN A 96 6.02 -2.02 27.14
N GLY A 97 7.16 -1.86 26.46
CA GLY A 97 8.33 -2.72 26.60
C GLY A 97 8.22 -4.03 25.81
N ALA A 98 7.13 -4.29 25.10
CA ALA A 98 7.00 -5.41 24.19
C ALA A 98 7.80 -5.17 22.91
N ARG A 99 8.27 -6.26 22.29
CA ARG A 99 9.03 -6.20 21.03
C ARG A 99 8.46 -7.20 20.03
N ALA A 100 7.91 -6.69 18.94
CA ALA A 100 7.47 -7.48 17.81
C ALA A 100 8.67 -7.85 16.93
N ASP A 101 8.60 -8.99 16.24
CA ASP A 101 9.69 -9.48 15.40
C ASP A 101 9.85 -8.61 14.15
N ALA A 102 8.74 -8.05 13.64
CA ALA A 102 8.75 -6.97 12.68
C ALA A 102 7.53 -6.05 12.79
N VAL A 103 7.63 -4.86 12.20
CA VAL A 103 6.47 -4.04 11.81
C VAL A 103 6.55 -3.73 10.33
N ILE A 104 5.39 -3.76 9.67
CA ILE A 104 5.21 -3.32 8.28
C ILE A 104 4.56 -1.94 8.33
N ARG A 105 5.12 -0.99 7.60
CA ARG A 105 4.64 0.40 7.52
C ARG A 105 3.73 0.53 6.29
N MET A 106 2.48 0.93 6.53
CA MET A 106 1.49 1.22 5.51
C MET A 106 1.11 2.71 5.59
N GLY A 107 1.88 3.55 4.90
CA GLY A 107 1.80 5.00 5.09
C GLY A 107 2.14 5.36 6.53
N ASN A 108 1.19 5.93 7.26
CA ASN A 108 1.34 6.33 8.66
C ASN A 108 0.94 5.23 9.66
N SER A 109 0.42 4.11 9.18
CA SER A 109 -0.05 3.02 10.03
C SER A 109 0.97 1.89 10.12
N LEU A 110 1.00 1.21 11.26
CA LEU A 110 1.87 0.07 11.52
C LEU A 110 1.06 -1.24 11.59
N VAL A 111 1.62 -2.31 11.05
CA VAL A 111 1.11 -3.66 11.24
C VAL A 111 2.22 -4.49 11.86
N ALA A 112 2.03 -4.90 13.12
CA ALA A 112 2.98 -5.74 13.82
C ALA A 112 2.92 -7.18 13.29
N VAL A 113 4.09 -7.83 13.26
CA VAL A 113 4.25 -9.23 12.88
C VAL A 113 5.02 -9.93 13.99
N ASP A 114 4.44 -11.01 14.50
CA ASP A 114 5.06 -11.89 15.49
C ASP A 114 5.25 -13.28 14.86
N ALA A 115 6.49 -13.76 14.87
CA ALA A 115 6.92 -15.05 14.34
C ALA A 115 7.22 -16.06 15.45
N LYS A 116 6.94 -15.71 16.72
CA LYS A 116 7.17 -16.59 17.86
C LYS A 116 6.12 -17.68 17.89
N PHE A 117 6.58 -18.86 17.55
CA PHE A 117 5.71 -20.00 17.34
C PHE A 117 6.21 -21.22 18.12
N PRO A 118 5.32 -21.93 18.86
CA PRO A 118 5.70 -23.03 19.73
C PRO A 118 5.79 -24.36 18.97
N LEU A 119 6.83 -24.50 18.13
CA LEU A 119 7.12 -25.68 17.30
C LEU A 119 6.95 -27.00 18.05
N GLU A 120 7.53 -27.11 19.25
CA GLU A 120 7.60 -28.37 20.00
C GLU A 120 6.21 -28.90 20.44
N ALA A 121 5.28 -28.02 20.79
CA ALA A 121 3.92 -28.43 21.15
C ALA A 121 3.18 -28.99 19.93
N ILE A 122 3.51 -28.48 18.74
CA ILE A 122 2.79 -28.80 17.51
C ILE A 122 3.37 -30.04 16.86
N SER A 123 4.70 -30.20 16.85
CA SER A 123 5.35 -31.43 16.40
C SER A 123 4.81 -32.63 17.17
N ARG A 124 4.74 -32.54 18.51
CA ARG A 124 4.13 -33.58 19.36
C ARG A 124 2.66 -33.83 19.02
N SER A 125 1.91 -32.76 18.75
CA SER A 125 0.50 -32.86 18.36
C SER A 125 0.33 -33.58 17.03
N MET A 126 1.11 -33.22 16.01
CA MET A 126 1.04 -33.82 14.66
C MET A 126 1.48 -35.29 14.66
N GLU A 127 2.44 -35.67 15.51
CA GLU A 127 2.86 -37.07 15.69
C GLU A 127 1.75 -37.92 16.34
N GLY A 128 1.04 -37.36 17.33
CA GLY A 128 -0.01 -38.08 18.06
C GLY A 128 -1.40 -38.03 17.43
N SER A 129 -1.70 -36.97 16.67
CA SER A 129 -2.97 -36.75 15.97
C SER A 129 -2.72 -35.99 14.67
N PRO A 130 -2.49 -36.70 13.55
CA PRO A 130 -2.14 -36.07 12.26
C PRO A 130 -3.31 -35.33 11.62
N GLU A 131 -4.54 -35.71 11.95
CA GLU A 131 -5.76 -35.23 11.30
C GLU A 131 -6.28 -33.92 11.88
N ALA A 132 -6.04 -33.68 13.18
CA ALA A 132 -6.53 -32.49 13.88
C ALA A 132 -5.61 -32.07 15.03
N PRO A 133 -5.54 -30.77 15.36
CA PRO A 133 -4.75 -30.28 16.48
C PRO A 133 -5.29 -30.79 17.81
N THR A 134 -4.38 -31.28 18.66
CA THR A 134 -4.73 -31.64 20.03
C THR A 134 -5.20 -30.40 20.81
N ALA A 135 -6.04 -30.60 21.82
CA ALA A 135 -6.52 -29.52 22.67
C ALA A 135 -5.38 -28.76 23.38
N GLU A 136 -4.25 -29.43 23.68
CA GLU A 136 -3.05 -28.79 24.23
C GLU A 136 -2.43 -27.82 23.23
N ALA A 137 -2.21 -28.26 21.98
CA ALA A 137 -1.66 -27.41 20.92
C ALA A 137 -2.57 -26.22 20.62
N ALA A 138 -3.89 -26.42 20.56
CA ALA A 138 -4.85 -25.35 20.35
C ALA A 138 -4.81 -24.30 21.47
N ARG A 139 -4.74 -24.73 22.75
CA ARG A 139 -4.63 -23.83 23.91
C ARG A 139 -3.35 -23.01 23.90
N VAL A 140 -2.23 -23.60 23.48
CA VAL A 140 -0.95 -22.90 23.34
C VAL A 140 -1.07 -21.75 22.33
N PHE A 141 -1.73 -21.99 21.18
CA PHE A 141 -1.99 -20.94 20.20
C PHE A 141 -2.95 -19.87 20.67
N GLN A 142 -4.01 -20.23 21.37
CA GLN A 142 -4.94 -19.26 21.94
C GLN A 142 -4.22 -18.26 22.84
N LYS A 143 -3.31 -18.75 23.70
CA LYS A 143 -2.47 -17.88 24.53
C LYS A 143 -1.57 -16.98 23.69
N GLN A 144 -1.00 -17.49 22.60
CA GLN A 144 -0.16 -16.67 21.71
C GLN A 144 -0.98 -15.56 21.04
N ILE A 145 -2.18 -15.88 20.55
CA ILE A 145 -3.12 -14.92 19.96
C ILE A 145 -3.45 -13.80 20.95
N GLU A 146 -3.81 -14.15 22.20
CA GLU A 146 -4.11 -13.17 23.25
C GLU A 146 -2.91 -12.28 23.57
N GLN A 147 -1.70 -12.87 23.60
CA GLN A 147 -0.47 -12.12 23.81
C GLN A 147 -0.17 -11.16 22.66
N ILE A 148 -0.31 -11.59 21.40
CA ILE A 148 -0.07 -10.75 20.22
C ILE A 148 -1.05 -9.58 20.23
N SER A 149 -2.34 -9.86 20.46
CA SER A 149 -3.38 -8.86 20.52
C SER A 149 -3.07 -7.79 21.57
N SER A 150 -2.80 -8.21 22.81
CA SER A 150 -2.53 -7.29 23.92
C SER A 150 -1.21 -6.52 23.82
N LYS A 151 -0.16 -7.13 23.25
CA LYS A 151 1.17 -6.51 23.17
C LYS A 151 1.31 -5.55 22.00
N TYR A 152 0.69 -5.85 20.86
CA TYR A 152 1.05 -5.22 19.59
C TYR A 152 -0.09 -4.47 18.90
N ILE A 153 -1.36 -4.67 19.28
CA ILE A 153 -2.47 -3.85 18.77
C ILE A 153 -2.61 -2.63 19.69
N ARG A 154 -1.97 -1.53 19.26
CA ARG A 154 -1.77 -0.28 19.99
C ARG A 154 -2.08 0.92 19.08
N PRO A 155 -3.37 1.23 18.82
CA PRO A 155 -3.74 2.36 17.96
C PRO A 155 -3.12 3.70 18.40
N GLU A 156 -2.91 3.89 19.70
CA GLU A 156 -2.23 5.04 20.30
C GLU A 156 -0.74 5.16 19.93
N GLU A 157 -0.12 4.08 19.45
CA GLU A 157 1.23 4.04 18.91
C GLU A 157 1.23 3.93 17.37
N GLY A 158 0.06 4.09 16.73
CA GLY A 158 -0.09 4.14 15.27
C GLY A 158 -0.28 2.77 14.62
N THR A 159 -0.57 1.70 15.38
CA THR A 159 -0.88 0.40 14.76
C THR A 159 -2.30 0.36 14.21
N LEU A 160 -2.54 -0.50 13.22
CA LEU A 160 -3.89 -0.89 12.86
C LEU A 160 -4.55 -1.71 13.97
N SER A 161 -5.85 -1.94 13.84
CA SER A 161 -6.66 -2.77 14.74
C SER A 161 -6.41 -4.28 14.57
N PHE A 162 -5.29 -4.65 13.95
CA PHE A 162 -4.88 -6.03 13.80
C PHE A 162 -3.35 -6.19 13.76
N ALA A 163 -2.89 -7.40 14.06
CA ALA A 163 -1.51 -7.84 13.97
C ALA A 163 -1.42 -9.19 13.24
N LEU A 164 -0.25 -9.52 12.70
CA LEU A 164 -0.01 -10.78 11.99
C LEU A 164 0.68 -11.79 12.92
N LEU A 165 0.14 -13.00 12.97
CA LEU A 165 0.81 -14.17 13.54
C LEU A 165 1.44 -14.96 12.38
N TYR A 166 2.76 -14.88 12.23
CA TYR A 166 3.48 -15.59 11.18
C TYR A 166 3.79 -17.02 11.61
N VAL A 167 3.30 -17.99 10.83
CA VAL A 167 3.57 -19.41 10.98
C VAL A 167 4.55 -19.83 9.88
N PRO A 168 5.82 -20.14 10.18
CA PRO A 168 6.87 -20.38 9.18
C PRO A 168 6.76 -21.74 8.46
N SER A 169 5.61 -22.42 8.54
CA SER A 169 5.35 -23.69 7.88
C SER A 169 3.92 -23.75 7.36
N GLU A 170 3.78 -23.99 6.06
CA GLU A 170 2.48 -24.16 5.42
C GLU A 170 1.72 -25.38 5.99
N ALA A 171 2.45 -26.47 6.26
CA ALA A 171 1.86 -27.68 6.81
C ALA A 171 1.29 -27.42 8.22
N VAL A 172 2.05 -26.69 9.06
CA VAL A 172 1.56 -26.38 10.40
C VAL A 172 0.44 -25.34 10.38
N TYR A 173 0.52 -24.33 9.51
CA TYR A 173 -0.57 -23.39 9.32
C TYR A 173 -1.87 -24.11 8.99
N ARG A 174 -1.84 -25.02 8.01
CA ARG A 174 -3.03 -25.81 7.66
C ARG A 174 -3.50 -26.68 8.82
N TYR A 175 -2.60 -27.41 9.47
CA TYR A 175 -2.93 -28.27 10.60
C TYR A 175 -3.62 -27.51 11.74
N MET A 176 -3.19 -26.28 12.03
CA MET A 176 -3.75 -25.51 13.15
C MET A 176 -5.04 -24.76 12.81
N PHE A 177 -5.21 -24.34 11.55
CA PHE A 177 -6.26 -23.39 11.16
C PHE A 177 -7.29 -23.96 10.16
N SER A 178 -7.18 -25.23 9.73
CA SER A 178 -8.12 -25.88 8.79
C SER A 178 -9.56 -25.94 9.30
N ASP A 179 -9.73 -26.23 10.59
CA ASP A 179 -11.04 -26.51 11.19
C ASP A 179 -11.85 -25.24 11.47
N GLY A 180 -11.27 -24.06 11.17
CA GLY A 180 -11.93 -22.75 11.28
C GLY A 180 -12.08 -22.20 12.70
N GLY A 181 -12.26 -23.06 13.72
CA GLY A 181 -12.52 -22.61 15.10
C GLY A 181 -11.44 -21.70 15.70
N LEU A 182 -10.17 -22.09 15.57
CA LEU A 182 -9.03 -21.30 16.05
C LEU A 182 -8.79 -20.05 15.19
N LEU A 183 -9.02 -20.17 13.87
CA LEU A 183 -8.92 -19.05 12.93
C LEU A 183 -9.91 -17.96 13.30
N GLU A 184 -11.17 -18.32 13.51
CA GLU A 184 -12.19 -17.37 13.96
C GLU A 184 -11.75 -16.66 15.22
N GLN A 185 -11.35 -17.39 16.27
CA GLN A 185 -10.88 -16.82 17.53
C GLN A 185 -9.73 -15.82 17.34
N ALA A 186 -8.74 -16.16 16.50
CA ALA A 186 -7.65 -15.27 16.16
C ALA A 186 -8.18 -13.95 15.56
N LEU A 187 -9.07 -14.06 14.58
CA LEU A 187 -9.66 -12.90 13.91
C LEU A 187 -10.47 -12.00 14.87
N ARG A 188 -11.21 -12.57 15.83
CA ARG A 188 -11.91 -11.75 16.86
C ARG A 188 -10.95 -10.96 17.72
N ALA A 189 -9.79 -11.55 18.03
CA ALA A 189 -8.74 -10.91 18.80
C ALA A 189 -7.92 -9.90 17.97
N GLY A 190 -8.27 -9.67 16.70
CA GLY A 190 -7.50 -8.83 15.79
C GLY A 190 -6.17 -9.47 15.37
N VAL A 191 -6.00 -10.78 15.52
CA VAL A 191 -4.79 -11.49 15.09
C VAL A 191 -5.11 -12.24 13.80
N VAL A 192 -4.35 -11.97 12.76
CA VAL A 192 -4.48 -12.63 11.46
C VAL A 192 -3.34 -13.64 11.33
N PRO A 193 -3.62 -14.95 11.43
CA PRO A 193 -2.63 -15.98 11.16
C PRO A 193 -2.24 -15.96 9.68
N VAL A 194 -0.95 -16.04 9.39
CA VAL A 194 -0.41 -16.05 8.02
C VAL A 194 0.68 -17.10 7.87
N SER A 195 0.62 -17.88 6.80
CA SER A 195 1.70 -18.79 6.37
C SER A 195 2.72 -18.04 5.49
N PRO A 196 3.82 -18.67 5.01
CA PRO A 196 4.71 -18.04 4.04
C PRO A 196 3.98 -17.62 2.76
N ALA A 197 3.05 -18.44 2.27
CA ALA A 197 2.25 -18.15 1.08
C ALA A 197 1.29 -16.98 1.33
N THR A 198 0.55 -16.99 2.44
CA THR A 198 -0.39 -15.91 2.79
C THR A 198 0.32 -14.61 3.12
N LEU A 199 1.46 -14.67 3.82
CA LEU A 199 2.29 -13.51 4.10
C LEU A 199 2.83 -12.92 2.79
N PHE A 200 3.34 -13.75 1.87
CA PHE A 200 3.76 -13.26 0.57
C PHE A 200 2.64 -12.54 -0.18
N ALA A 201 1.43 -13.11 -0.23
CA ALA A 201 0.27 -12.45 -0.83
C ALA A 201 -0.05 -11.11 -0.16
N TYR A 202 0.00 -11.06 1.17
CA TYR A 202 -0.15 -9.82 1.93
C TYR A 202 0.91 -8.78 1.56
N LEU A 203 2.19 -9.16 1.53
CA LEU A 203 3.29 -8.27 1.16
C LEU A 203 3.14 -7.73 -0.27
N GLN A 204 2.66 -8.53 -1.21
CA GLN A 204 2.32 -8.06 -2.56
C GLN A 204 1.24 -6.98 -2.50
N THR A 205 0.14 -7.21 -1.78
CA THR A 205 -0.93 -6.22 -1.62
C THR A 205 -0.40 -4.92 -1.01
N VAL A 206 0.44 -5.00 0.02
CA VAL A 206 1.09 -3.82 0.63
C VAL A 206 1.98 -3.11 -0.39
N SER A 207 2.83 -3.85 -1.11
CA SER A 207 3.75 -3.30 -2.12
C SER A 207 2.99 -2.55 -3.23
N TYR A 208 1.89 -3.11 -3.73
CA TYR A 208 1.02 -2.44 -4.70
C TYR A 208 0.32 -1.22 -4.10
N GLY A 209 -0.16 -1.31 -2.86
CA GLY A 209 -0.76 -0.18 -2.14
C GLY A 209 0.22 0.99 -1.99
N LEU A 210 1.46 0.72 -1.57
CA LEU A 210 2.52 1.71 -1.42
C LEU A 210 2.88 2.38 -2.75
N ARG A 211 2.98 1.60 -3.84
CA ARG A 211 3.19 2.16 -5.19
C ARG A 211 2.03 3.04 -5.64
N GLY A 212 0.80 2.62 -5.36
CA GLY A 212 -0.39 3.41 -5.66
C GLY A 212 -0.44 4.76 -4.92
N LEU A 213 0.01 4.79 -3.66
CA LEU A 213 0.14 6.03 -2.89
C LEU A 213 1.19 6.98 -3.48
N ALA A 214 2.37 6.46 -3.84
CA ALA A 214 3.44 7.25 -4.46
C ALA A 214 2.99 7.91 -5.78
N VAL A 215 2.29 7.17 -6.65
CA VAL A 215 1.71 7.71 -7.90
C VAL A 215 0.72 8.84 -7.61
N GLY A 216 -0.07 8.73 -6.53
CA GLY A 216 -1.00 9.78 -6.12
C GLY A 216 -0.30 11.07 -5.69
N GLU A 217 0.82 10.96 -4.98
CA GLU A 217 1.63 12.12 -4.56
C GLU A 217 2.29 12.82 -5.75
N ASP A 218 2.85 12.06 -6.68
CA ASP A 218 3.46 12.61 -7.88
C ASP A 218 2.44 13.30 -8.79
N ALA A 219 1.25 12.73 -8.95
CA ALA A 219 0.15 13.37 -9.69
C ALA A 219 -0.27 14.71 -9.07
N ARG A 220 -0.34 14.80 -7.72
CA ARG A 220 -0.62 16.07 -7.02
C ARG A 220 0.48 17.10 -7.28
N ARG A 221 1.75 16.68 -7.25
CA ARG A 221 2.90 17.56 -7.53
C ARG A 221 2.84 18.09 -8.96
N LEU A 222 2.52 17.25 -9.95
CA LEU A 222 2.38 17.64 -11.35
C LEU A 222 1.27 18.68 -11.54
N VAL A 223 0.10 18.48 -10.92
CA VAL A 223 -1.02 19.44 -10.99
C VAL A 223 -0.60 20.81 -10.44
N GLU A 224 0.16 20.84 -9.35
CA GLU A 224 0.63 22.10 -8.79
C GLU A 224 1.65 22.80 -9.71
N GLN A 225 2.56 22.05 -10.33
CA GLN A 225 3.47 22.59 -11.35
C GLN A 225 2.71 23.18 -12.55
N ILE A 226 1.66 22.50 -13.03
CA ILE A 226 0.81 23.00 -14.12
C ILE A 226 0.11 24.31 -13.72
N ARG A 227 -0.32 24.46 -12.45
CA ARG A 227 -0.93 25.71 -11.96
C ARG A 227 0.06 26.87 -11.93
N VAL A 228 1.32 26.62 -11.57
CA VAL A 228 2.37 27.65 -11.62
C VAL A 228 2.61 28.06 -13.07
N LEU A 229 2.81 27.09 -13.95
CA LEU A 229 3.05 27.33 -15.38
C LEU A 229 1.90 28.12 -16.04
N ARG A 230 0.64 27.79 -15.70
CA ARG A 230 -0.52 28.53 -16.20
C ARG A 230 -0.49 30.01 -15.79
N ARG A 231 -0.12 30.32 -14.54
CA ARG A 231 -0.01 31.71 -14.07
C ARG A 231 1.08 32.47 -14.82
N GLU A 232 2.22 31.85 -15.05
CA GLU A 232 3.32 32.46 -15.83
C GLU A 232 2.91 32.71 -17.29
N PHE A 233 2.18 31.76 -17.88
CA PHE A 233 1.64 31.91 -19.23
C PHE A 233 0.65 33.08 -19.31
N ASP A 234 -0.30 33.18 -18.37
CA ASP A 234 -1.28 34.27 -18.33
C ASP A 234 -0.58 35.65 -18.18
N GLN A 235 0.46 35.74 -17.35
CA GLN A 235 1.27 36.96 -17.22
C GLN A 235 1.99 37.32 -18.53
N THR A 236 2.52 36.32 -19.22
CA THR A 236 3.18 36.49 -20.52
C THR A 236 2.19 36.98 -21.58
N VAL A 237 0.98 36.42 -21.62
CA VAL A 237 -0.10 36.87 -22.52
C VAL A 237 -0.47 38.33 -22.23
N GLN A 238 -0.59 38.73 -20.96
CA GLN A 238 -0.87 40.13 -20.59
C GLN A 238 0.27 41.07 -21.01
N ALA A 239 1.53 40.66 -20.85
CA ALA A 239 2.67 41.43 -21.32
C ALA A 239 2.65 41.58 -22.85
N TYR A 240 2.36 40.52 -23.58
CA TYR A 240 2.23 40.52 -25.04
C TYR A 240 1.10 41.44 -25.52
N GLN A 241 -0.07 41.39 -24.87
CA GLN A 241 -1.19 42.29 -25.18
C GLN A 241 -0.83 43.76 -24.97
N ARG A 242 -0.13 44.09 -23.87
CA ARG A 242 0.38 45.44 -23.62
C ARG A 242 1.38 45.88 -24.69
N ALA A 243 2.34 45.03 -25.05
CA ALA A 243 3.29 45.31 -26.12
C ALA A 243 2.57 45.59 -27.46
N GLY A 244 1.58 44.77 -27.82
CA GLY A 244 0.75 45.00 -29.01
C GLY A 244 -0.03 46.31 -28.97
N ALA A 245 -0.50 46.75 -27.80
CA ALA A 245 -1.14 48.06 -27.64
C ALA A 245 -0.15 49.21 -27.86
N HIS A 246 1.06 49.12 -27.30
CA HIS A 246 2.11 50.11 -27.55
C HIS A 246 2.50 50.18 -29.03
N LEU A 247 2.60 49.03 -29.72
CA LEU A 247 2.90 48.99 -31.15
C LEU A 247 1.82 49.70 -31.99
N ARG A 248 0.53 49.44 -31.70
CA ARG A 248 -0.58 50.14 -32.37
C ARG A 248 -0.53 51.64 -32.17
N ASN A 249 -0.21 52.10 -30.96
CA ASN A 249 -0.07 53.52 -30.66
C ASN A 249 1.12 54.15 -31.42
N ALA A 250 2.25 53.43 -31.50
CA ALA A 250 3.42 53.88 -32.25
C ALA A 250 3.12 53.99 -33.76
N VAL A 251 2.46 52.99 -34.34
CA VAL A 251 2.02 53.02 -35.75
C VAL A 251 1.08 54.19 -36.00
N LYS A 252 0.10 54.42 -35.11
CA LYS A 252 -0.83 55.55 -35.23
C LYS A 252 -0.08 56.90 -35.21
N ALA A 253 0.83 57.10 -34.26
CA ALA A 253 1.64 58.32 -34.18
C ALA A 253 2.49 58.54 -35.42
N PHE A 254 3.07 57.47 -35.98
CA PHE A 254 3.83 57.53 -37.22
C PHE A 254 2.95 58.01 -38.39
N THR A 255 1.76 57.43 -38.58
CA THR A 255 0.81 57.83 -39.63
C THR A 255 0.33 59.28 -39.48
N GLU A 256 0.15 59.76 -38.25
CA GLU A 256 -0.23 61.17 -37.99
C GLU A 256 0.89 62.15 -38.38
N VAL A 257 2.15 61.83 -38.08
CA VAL A 257 3.33 62.62 -38.47
C VAL A 257 3.50 62.62 -39.99
N ASP A 258 3.37 61.46 -40.63
CA ASP A 258 3.46 61.31 -42.09
C ASP A 258 2.46 62.23 -42.80
N GLY A 259 1.18 62.18 -42.41
CA GLY A 259 0.16 63.06 -42.97
C GLY A 259 0.39 64.55 -42.65
N ALA A 260 1.06 64.89 -41.54
CA ALA A 260 1.44 66.27 -41.23
C ALA A 260 2.60 66.77 -42.10
N LEU A 261 3.57 65.90 -42.40
CA LEU A 261 4.66 66.18 -43.33
C LEU A 261 4.14 66.41 -44.74
N ASP A 262 3.21 65.59 -45.23
CA ASP A 262 2.57 65.77 -46.53
C ASP A 262 1.89 67.13 -46.66
N ARG A 263 1.10 67.52 -45.65
CA ARG A 263 0.44 68.84 -45.62
C ARG A 263 1.45 69.97 -45.61
N SER A 264 2.52 69.84 -44.83
CA SER A 264 3.58 70.85 -44.74
C SER A 264 4.35 70.98 -46.05
N GLY A 265 4.67 69.85 -46.69
CA GLY A 265 5.30 69.81 -48.00
C GLY A 265 4.43 70.47 -49.07
N ALA A 266 3.14 70.14 -49.13
CA ALA A 266 2.19 70.76 -50.05
C ALA A 266 2.09 72.28 -49.86
N ALA A 267 2.05 72.75 -48.61
CA ALA A 267 2.03 74.18 -48.30
C ALA A 267 3.30 74.91 -48.74
N LEU A 268 4.47 74.29 -48.54
CA LEU A 268 5.76 74.83 -49.00
C LEU A 268 5.79 74.95 -50.53
N THR A 269 5.38 73.91 -51.26
CA THR A 269 5.33 73.95 -52.74
C THR A 269 4.37 75.04 -53.26
N GLN A 270 3.31 75.34 -52.51
CA GLN A 270 2.36 76.39 -52.87
C GLN A 270 2.93 77.80 -52.64
N LEU A 271 3.79 77.98 -51.64
CA LEU A 271 4.53 79.22 -51.38
C LEU A 271 5.60 79.48 -52.44
N GLU A 272 6.33 78.44 -52.88
CA GLU A 272 7.38 78.56 -53.91
C GLU A 272 6.85 78.91 -55.31
N ARG A 273 5.54 78.78 -55.56
CA ARG A 273 4.90 79.11 -56.84
C ARG A 273 4.36 80.55 -56.92
N ARG A 274 4.47 81.34 -55.85
CA ARG A 274 4.12 82.78 -55.83
C ARG A 274 5.37 83.63 -56.02
#